data_AF-A0A7Y5C6P2-F1
#
_entry.id   AF-A0A7Y5C6P2-F1
#
_cell.length_a   1.000
_cell.length_b   1.000
_cell.length_c   1.000
_cell.angle_alpha   90.00
_cell.angle_beta   90.00
_cell.angle_gamma   90.00
#
_symmetry.space_group_name_H-M   'P 1'
#
loop_
_entity.id
_entity.type
_entity.pdbx_description
1 polymer ?
#
loop_
_entity_poly.entity_id
_entity_poly.type
_entity_poly.pdbx_seq_one_letter_code
_entity_poly.pdbx_strand_id
1 'polypeptide(L)' 'MPTLHVRNVPEELYDGLKSVAAQKSISIGAEVVSMIERALEQEKRNAKRKALVHRIVHRRVRLPKGAPTPEAILRKDRDR' A
#
# COMPACT_ATOMS: atom_id res chain seq x y z
N MET A 1 4.31 22.85 18.38
CA MET A 1 4.07 21.54 17.76
C MET A 1 2.62 21.16 18.00
N PRO A 2 1.89 20.61 17.01
CA PRO A 2 0.54 20.10 17.24
C PRO A 2 0.60 18.92 18.22
N THR A 3 -0.32 18.89 19.19
CA THR A 3 -0.42 17.82 20.18
C THR A 3 -1.69 17.01 19.91
N LEU A 4 -1.54 15.70 19.71
CA LEU A 4 -2.67 14.78 19.59
C LEU A 4 -2.95 14.17 20.97
N HIS A 5 -4.18 14.28 21.44
CA HIS A 5 -4.64 13.64 22.67
C HIS A 5 -5.67 12.57 22.33
N VAL A 6 -5.41 11.33 22.77
CA VAL A 6 -6.30 10.19 22.56
C VAL A 6 -6.82 9.74 23.92
N ARG A 7 -8.14 9.62 24.07
CA ARG A 7 -8.80 9.18 25.30
C ARG A 7 -9.42 7.80 25.10
N ASN A 8 -9.68 7.11 26.20
CA ASN A 8 -10.32 5.80 26.25
C ASN A 8 -9.58 4.75 25.40
N VAL A 9 -8.24 4.78 25.47
CA VAL A 9 -7.40 3.75 24.85
C VAL A 9 -7.62 2.45 25.62
N PRO A 10 -8.03 1.35 24.96
CA PRO A 10 -8.14 0.05 25.62
C PRO A 10 -6.82 -0.35 26.28
N GLU A 11 -6.89 -0.96 27.46
CA GLU A 11 -5.71 -1.36 28.23
C GLU A 11 -4.80 -2.28 27.43
N GLU A 12 -5.37 -3.28 26.74
CA GLU A 12 -4.64 -4.19 25.86
C GLU A 12 -3.86 -3.45 24.75
N LEU A 13 -4.44 -2.39 24.19
CA LEU A 13 -3.78 -1.59 23.16
C LEU A 13 -2.62 -0.78 23.75
N TYR A 14 -2.83 -0.19 24.94
CA TYR A 14 -1.79 0.54 25.65
C TYR A 14 -0.60 -0.37 25.99
N ASP A 15 -0.87 -1.58 26.50
CA ASP A 15 0.16 -2.56 26.83
C ASP A 15 0.92 -3.04 25.60
N GLY A 16 0.22 -3.23 24.48
CA GLY A 16 0.84 -3.52 23.19
C GLY A 16 1.81 -2.41 22.76
N LEU A 17 1.38 -1.14 22.83
CA LEU A 17 2.23 0.01 22.50
C LEU A 17 3.45 0.11 23.43
N LYS A 18 3.26 -0.13 24.72
CA LYS A 18 4.33 -0.13 25.73
C LYS A 18 5.36 -1.22 25.46
N SER A 19 4.91 -2.43 25.14
CA SER A 19 5.79 -3.57 24.82
C SER A 19 6.64 -3.29 23.58
N VAL A 20 6.03 -2.80 22.50
CA VAL A 20 6.76 -2.49 21.26
C VAL A 20 7.76 -1.34 21.46
N ALA A 21 7.36 -0.30 22.20
CA ALA A 21 8.25 0.82 22.52
C ALA A 21 9.46 0.36 23.36
N ALA A 22 9.24 -0.52 24.34
CA ALA A 22 10.30 -1.10 25.16
C ALA A 22 11.28 -1.94 24.34
N GLN A 23 10.80 -2.79 23.42
CA GLN A 23 11.65 -3.59 22.53
C GLN A 23 12.55 -2.73 21.62
N LYS A 24 12.09 -1.52 21.28
CA LYS A 24 12.82 -0.55 20.44
C LYS A 24 13.63 0.46 21.25
N SER A 25 13.58 0.40 22.59
CA SER A 25 14.23 1.36 23.49
C SER A 25 13.86 2.83 23.20
N ILE A 26 12.60 3.08 22.83
CA ILE A 26 12.08 4.44 22.59
C ILE A 26 10.84 4.71 23.44
N SER A 27 10.44 5.98 23.55
CA SER A 27 9.22 6.34 24.27
C SER A 27 7.96 5.87 23.54
N ILE A 28 6.88 5.63 24.28
CA ILE A 28 5.57 5.28 23.71
C ILE A 28 5.11 6.36 22.72
N GLY A 29 5.28 7.64 23.07
CA GLY A 29 4.94 8.75 22.18
C GLY A 29 5.71 8.71 20.85
N ALA A 30 7.02 8.44 20.91
CA ALA A 30 7.84 8.32 19.71
C ALA A 30 7.43 7.12 18.84
N GLU A 31 7.14 5.97 19.47
CA GLU A 31 6.65 4.79 18.74
C GLU A 31 5.28 5.04 18.09
N VAL A 32 4.34 5.68 18.81
CA VAL A 32 3.02 6.04 18.29
C VAL A 32 3.14 6.95 17.07
N VAL A 33 4.01 7.97 17.12
CA VAL A 33 4.28 8.84 15.97
C VAL A 33 4.82 8.02 14.79
N SER A 34 5.81 7.15 15.03
CA SER A 34 6.37 6.30 13.97
C SER A 34 5.33 5.35 13.36
N MET A 35 4.45 4.77 14.17
CA MET A 35 3.36 3.92 13.68
C MET A 35 2.37 4.71 12.81
N ILE A 36 2.00 5.92 13.22
CA ILE A 36 1.10 6.81 12.47
C ILE A 36 1.74 7.19 11.12
N GLU A 37 3.02 7.56 11.10
CA GLU A 37 3.74 7.88 9.87
C GLU A 37 3.73 6.71 8.87
N ARG A 38 4.02 5.50 9.35
CA ARG A 38 4.00 4.28 8.52
C ARG A 38 2.60 3.99 7.98
N ALA A 39 1.57 4.16 8.80
CA ALA A 39 0.18 3.96 8.39
C ALA A 39 -0.22 4.96 7.30
N LEU A 40 0.15 6.24 7.44
CA LEU A 40 -0.12 7.27 6.43
C LEU A 40 0.59 6.97 5.10
N GLU A 41 1.85 6.52 5.14
CA GLU A 41 2.57 6.13 3.92
C GLU A 41 1.98 4.87 3.27
N GLN A 42 1.53 3.91 4.06
CA GLN A 42 0.80 2.75 3.53
C GLN A 42 -0.50 3.16 2.84
N GLU A 43 -1.26 4.09 3.44
CA GLU A 43 -2.52 4.56 2.86
C GLU A 43 -2.29 5.30 1.54
N LYS A 44 -1.27 6.16 1.46
CA LYS A 44 -0.84 6.80 0.21
C LYS A 44 -0.47 5.77 -0.86
N ARG A 45 0.27 4.71 -0.49
CA ARG A 45 0.62 3.62 -1.43
C ARG A 45 -0.61 2.86 -1.90
N ASN A 46 -1.56 2.58 -1.01
CA ASN A 46 -2.82 1.92 -1.35
C ASN A 46 -3.64 2.76 -2.33
N ALA A 47 -3.77 4.06 -2.09
CA ALA A 47 -4.46 4.99 -2.98
C ALA A 47 -3.82 5.03 -4.38
N LYS A 48 -2.48 5.12 -4.45
CA LYS A 48 -1.73 5.07 -5.73
C LYS A 48 -1.96 3.76 -6.47
N ARG A 49 -1.94 2.62 -5.77
CA ARG A 49 -2.19 1.29 -6.36
C ARG A 49 -3.62 1.21 -6.90
N LYS A 50 -4.61 1.68 -6.15
CA LYS A 50 -6.02 1.73 -6.58
C LYS A 50 -6.18 2.57 -7.85
N ALA A 51 -5.56 3.75 -7.89
CA ALA A 51 -5.58 4.61 -9.06
C ALA A 51 -4.89 3.98 -10.28
N LEU A 52 -3.78 3.26 -10.08
CA LEU A 52 -3.10 2.53 -11.15
C LEU A 52 -3.98 1.41 -11.72
N VAL A 53 -4.56 0.57 -10.85
CA VAL A 53 -5.48 -0.50 -11.27
C VAL A 53 -6.67 0.09 -12.03
N HIS A 54 -7.26 1.18 -11.51
CA HIS A 54 -8.33 1.88 -12.20
C HIS A 54 -7.92 2.33 -13.60
N ARG A 55 -6.73 2.96 -13.75
CA ARG A 55 -6.21 3.35 -15.07
C ARG A 55 -6.02 2.15 -16.00
N ILE A 56 -5.47 1.03 -15.52
CA ILE A 56 -5.27 -0.18 -16.34
C ILE A 56 -6.61 -0.72 -16.85
N VAL A 57 -7.60 -0.84 -15.95
CA VAL A 57 -8.94 -1.35 -16.29
C VAL A 57 -9.64 -0.45 -17.31
N HIS A 58 -9.53 0.87 -17.18
CA HIS A 58 -10.18 1.82 -18.09
C HIS A 58 -9.39 2.03 -19.38
N ARG A 59 -8.09 1.75 -19.38
CA ARG A 59 -7.23 1.79 -20.57
C ARG A 59 -7.23 0.46 -21.33
N ARG A 60 -8.30 -0.36 -21.25
CA ARG A 60 -8.45 -1.53 -22.13
C ARG A 60 -8.19 -1.10 -23.57
N VAL A 61 -7.00 -1.46 -24.06
CA VAL A 61 -6.54 -1.11 -25.40
C VAL A 61 -7.49 -1.81 -26.36
N ARG A 62 -8.28 -1.04 -27.10
CA ARG A 62 -9.01 -1.60 -28.23
C ARG A 62 -7.98 -1.95 -29.27
N LEU A 63 -7.75 -3.25 -29.46
CA LEU A 63 -6.92 -3.73 -30.55
C LEU A 63 -7.53 -3.23 -31.87
N PRO A 64 -6.70 -2.72 -32.80
CA PRO A 64 -7.18 -2.36 -34.12
C PRO A 64 -7.81 -3.59 -34.80
N LYS A 65 -8.79 -3.36 -35.67
CA LYS A 65 -9.37 -4.43 -36.48
C LYS A 65 -8.25 -5.12 -37.28
N GLY A 66 -8.09 -6.43 -37.10
CA GLY A 66 -7.02 -7.21 -37.74
C GLY A 66 -5.75 -7.40 -36.90
N ALA A 67 -5.76 -7.01 -35.62
CA ALA A 67 -4.65 -7.35 -34.72
C ALA A 67 -4.44 -8.88 -34.67
N PRO A 68 -3.19 -9.36 -34.76
CA PRO A 68 -2.89 -10.79 -34.71
C PRO A 68 -3.31 -11.36 -33.35
N THR A 69 -3.81 -12.59 -33.37
CA THR A 69 -4.15 -13.28 -32.13
C THR A 69 -2.86 -13.60 -31.36
N PRO A 70 -2.93 -13.74 -30.01
CA PRO A 70 -1.76 -14.11 -29.22
C PRO A 70 -1.04 -15.36 -29.74
N GLU A 71 -1.78 -16.34 -30.26
CA GLU A 71 -1.25 -17.57 -30.84
C GLU A 71 -0.44 -17.31 -32.12
N ALA A 72 -0.89 -16.37 -32.96
CA ALA A 72 -0.17 -15.99 -34.18
C ALA A 72 1.18 -15.32 -33.86
N ILE A 73 1.23 -14.53 -32.77
CA ILE A 73 2.47 -13.91 -32.29
C ILE A 73 3.43 -14.97 -31.75
N LEU A 74 2.94 -15.87 -30.89
CA LEU A 74 3.75 -16.94 -30.29
C LEU A 74 4.33 -17.91 -31.33
N ARG A 75 3.58 -18.20 -32.41
CA ARG A 75 4.06 -19.04 -33.50
C ARG A 75 5.22 -18.37 -34.25
N LYS A 76 5.08 -17.09 -34.59
CA LYS A 76 6.13 -16.32 -35.30
C LYS A 76 7.45 -16.25 -34.53
N ASP A 77 7.39 -16.23 -33.20
CA ASP A 77 8.58 -16.17 -32.34
C ASP A 77 9.28 -17.53 -32.20
N ARG A 78 8.54 -18.64 -32.36
CA ARG A 78 9.10 -20.00 -32.37
C ARG A 78 9.77 -20.37 -33.69
N ASP A 79 9.33 -19.75 -34.78
CA ASP A 79 9.85 -19.99 -36.14
C ASP A 79 11.07 -19.09 -36.46
N ARG A 80 11.64 -18.41 -35.45
CA ARG A 80 12.80 -17.51 -35.56
C ARG A 80 14.00 -18.05 -34.79
#